data_AF-A0A2G2MD64-F1
#
_entry.id   AF-A0A2G2MD64-F1
#
_cell.length_a   1.000
_cell.length_b   1.000
_cell.length_c   1.000
_cell.angle_alpha   90.00
_cell.angle_beta   90.00
_cell.angle_gamma   90.00
#
_symmetry.space_group_name_H-M   'P 1'
#
loop_
_entity.id
_entity.type
_entity.pdbx_description
1 polymer ?
#
loop_
_entity_poly.entity_id
_entity_poly.type
_entity_poly.pdbx_seq_one_letter_code
_entity_poly.pdbx_strand_id
1 'polypeptide(L)'
;MITLTPQEWLGLLTHLKKWVSNLRRASKQRKLESKSALRDVIKAVRKTTVYTRSLQQYRKTSLEQDSELSLLWTELSFKLDDLGLNKLAKRCHITGIYWSDPSQLDRDFLDKAEVGLSDIERLAKLNLQELN
;
A
#
# COMPACT_ATOMS: atom_id res chain seq x y z
N MET A 1 4.98 -20.15 6.80
CA MET A 1 5.28 -19.17 5.73
C MET A 1 4.03 -18.32 5.56
N ILE A 2 4.10 -17.00 5.78
CA ILE A 2 2.94 -16.13 5.54
C ILE A 2 2.87 -15.91 4.03
N THR A 3 1.91 -16.54 3.38
CA THR A 3 1.67 -16.37 1.95
C THR A 3 0.70 -15.22 1.74
N LEU A 4 1.06 -14.23 0.93
CA LEU A 4 0.12 -13.20 0.47
C LEU A 4 -0.51 -13.69 -0.83
N THR A 5 -1.69 -14.30 -0.71
CA THR A 5 -2.46 -14.75 -1.87
C THR A 5 -2.94 -13.55 -2.69
N PRO A 6 -3.23 -13.75 -3.99
CA PRO A 6 -3.87 -12.74 -4.81
C PRO A 6 -5.11 -12.10 -4.16
N GLN A 7 -5.90 -12.92 -3.46
CA GLN A 7 -7.10 -12.49 -2.75
C GLN A 7 -6.78 -11.56 -1.58
N GLU A 8 -5.73 -11.85 -0.81
CA GLU A 8 -5.34 -11.03 0.34
C GLU A 8 -4.82 -9.67 -0.07
N TRP A 9 -4.07 -9.61 -1.16
CA TRP A 9 -3.61 -8.35 -1.73
C TRP A 9 -4.74 -7.50 -2.30
N LEU A 10 -5.64 -8.09 -3.09
CA LEU A 10 -6.84 -7.38 -3.57
C LEU A 10 -7.68 -6.88 -2.38
N GLY A 11 -7.76 -7.68 -1.31
CA GLY A 11 -8.33 -7.27 -0.04
C GLY A 11 -7.65 -6.03 0.54
N LEU A 12 -6.32 -6.02 0.65
CA LEU A 12 -5.55 -4.85 1.10
C LEU A 12 -5.88 -3.62 0.25
N LEU A 13 -5.77 -3.71 -1.08
CA LEU A 13 -6.02 -2.58 -1.98
C LEU A 13 -7.47 -2.06 -1.82
N THR A 14 -8.43 -2.96 -1.68
CA THR A 14 -9.84 -2.60 -1.46
C THR A 14 -10.03 -1.84 -0.14
N HIS A 15 -9.45 -2.34 0.95
CA HIS A 15 -9.55 -1.69 2.26
C HIS A 15 -8.82 -0.34 2.28
N LEU A 16 -7.66 -0.25 1.64
CA LEU A 16 -6.88 0.98 1.54
C LEU A 16 -7.65 2.03 0.73
N LYS A 17 -8.18 1.66 -0.45
CA LYS A 17 -9.06 2.51 -1.28
C LYS A 17 -10.29 2.99 -0.51
N LYS A 18 -10.95 2.09 0.23
CA LYS A 18 -12.13 2.43 1.05
C LYS A 18 -11.78 3.46 2.13
N TRP A 19 -10.67 3.29 2.84
CA TRP A 19 -10.26 4.24 3.86
C TRP A 19 -9.94 5.62 3.26
N VAL A 20 -9.12 5.69 2.21
CA VAL A 20 -8.77 6.97 1.57
C VAL A 20 -10.00 7.66 0.97
N SER A 21 -10.95 6.91 0.42
CA SER A 21 -12.24 7.45 -0.05
C SER A 21 -13.10 8.01 1.09
N ASN A 22 -13.17 7.29 2.22
CA ASN A 22 -13.89 7.75 3.41
C ASN A 22 -13.27 8.98 4.04
N LEU A 23 -11.93 9.06 4.05
CA LEU A 23 -11.20 10.19 4.62
C LEU A 23 -11.56 11.52 3.94
N ARG A 24 -11.90 11.50 2.64
CA ARG A 24 -12.32 12.69 1.90
C ARG A 24 -13.57 13.35 2.49
N ARG A 25 -14.44 12.56 3.12
CA ARG A 25 -15.67 13.01 3.79
C ARG A 25 -15.48 13.22 5.30
N ALA A 26 -14.31 12.91 5.85
CA ALA A 26 -14.04 13.05 7.26
C ALA A 26 -13.85 14.53 7.66
N SER A 27 -13.88 14.79 8.97
CA SER A 27 -13.59 16.11 9.52
C SER A 27 -12.19 16.59 9.15
N LYS A 28 -11.98 17.92 9.12
CA LYS A 28 -10.66 18.52 8.87
C LYS A 28 -9.61 18.00 9.85
N GLN A 29 -9.97 17.86 11.13
CA GLN A 29 -9.09 17.31 12.17
C GLN A 29 -8.63 15.89 11.80
N ARG A 30 -9.55 15.02 11.42
CA ARG A 30 -9.21 13.64 11.04
C ARG A 30 -8.33 13.57 9.79
N LYS A 31 -8.56 14.46 8.82
CA LYS A 31 -7.70 14.57 7.63
C LYS A 31 -6.28 15.03 8.01
N LEU A 32 -6.15 16.00 8.93
CA LEU A 32 -4.86 16.49 9.41
C LEU A 32 -4.06 15.40 10.14
N GLU A 33 -4.71 14.66 11.04
CA GLU A 33 -4.11 13.48 11.72
C GLU A 33 -3.61 12.46 10.71
N SER A 34 -4.36 12.26 9.62
CA SER A 34 -4.03 11.28 8.57
C SER A 34 -3.01 11.77 7.56
N LYS A 35 -2.56 13.04 7.61
CA LYS A 35 -1.71 13.66 6.57
C LYS A 35 -0.39 12.92 6.36
N SER A 36 0.25 12.49 7.45
CA SER A 36 1.50 11.72 7.39
C SER A 36 1.27 10.34 6.78
N ALA A 37 0.26 9.61 7.26
CA ALA A 37 -0.10 8.30 6.73
C ALA A 37 -0.47 8.35 5.23
N LEU A 38 -1.20 9.38 4.78
CA LEU A 38 -1.51 9.58 3.35
C LEU A 38 -0.24 9.73 2.48
N ARG A 39 0.79 10.40 2.98
CA ARG A 39 2.07 10.54 2.26
C ARG A 39 2.78 9.19 2.16
N ASP A 40 2.74 8.39 3.21
CA ASP A 40 3.41 7.08 3.20
C ASP A 40 2.65 6.04 2.38
N VAL A 41 1.32 6.15 2.30
CA VAL A 41 0.51 5.41 1.32
C VAL A 41 1.01 5.70 -0.09
N ILE A 42 1.18 6.98 -0.45
CA ILE A 42 1.69 7.36 -1.78
C ILE A 42 3.08 6.76 -2.03
N LYS A 43 3.98 6.81 -1.06
CA LYS A 43 5.32 6.23 -1.18
C LYS A 43 5.28 4.71 -1.38
N ALA A 44 4.60 3.99 -0.49
CA ALA A 44 4.52 2.54 -0.53
C ALA A 44 3.86 2.05 -1.83
N VAL A 45 2.76 2.68 -2.23
CA VAL A 45 2.04 2.38 -3.47
C VAL A 45 2.91 2.63 -4.69
N ARG A 46 3.54 3.81 -4.79
CA ARG A 46 4.38 4.16 -5.95
C ARG A 46 5.60 3.25 -6.06
N LYS A 47 6.29 2.98 -4.95
CA LYS A 47 7.44 2.08 -4.92
C LYS A 47 7.04 0.67 -5.37
N THR A 48 5.91 0.19 -4.87
CA THR A 48 5.35 -1.12 -5.26
C THR A 48 5.08 -1.15 -6.76
N THR A 49 4.38 -0.15 -7.31
CA THR A 49 4.10 -0.07 -8.75
C THR A 49 5.36 -0.08 -9.62
N VAL A 50 6.39 0.68 -9.23
CA VAL A 50 7.65 0.70 -9.98
C VAL A 50 8.32 -0.67 -9.96
N TYR A 51 8.34 -1.31 -8.79
CA TYR A 51 8.97 -2.62 -8.65
C TYR A 51 8.21 -3.72 -9.41
N THR A 52 6.87 -3.74 -9.33
CA THR A 52 6.06 -4.73 -10.06
C THR A 52 6.24 -4.60 -11.57
N ARG A 53 6.33 -3.38 -12.11
CA ARG A 53 6.66 -3.15 -13.52
C ARG A 53 8.06 -3.66 -13.88
N SER A 54 9.05 -3.42 -13.02
CA SER A 54 10.41 -3.94 -13.20
C SER A 54 10.44 -5.48 -13.25
N LEU A 55 9.69 -6.13 -12.36
CA LEU A 55 9.53 -7.60 -12.36
C LEU A 55 8.87 -8.10 -13.65
N GLN A 56 7.84 -7.42 -14.15
CA GLN A 56 7.15 -7.79 -15.39
C GLN A 56 8.05 -7.64 -16.62
N GLN A 57 8.75 -6.50 -16.72
CA GLN A 57 9.54 -6.14 -17.90
C GLN A 57 10.88 -6.90 -17.96
N TYR A 58 11.55 -7.05 -16.82
CA TYR A 58 12.93 -7.56 -16.79
C TYR A 58 13.10 -8.89 -16.05
N ARG A 59 12.05 -9.41 -15.39
CA ARG A 59 12.10 -10.61 -14.52
C ARG A 59 13.21 -10.55 -13.47
N LYS A 60 13.61 -9.34 -13.07
CA LYS A 60 14.72 -9.12 -12.15
C LYS A 60 14.19 -8.78 -10.77
N THR A 61 14.34 -9.71 -9.84
CA THR A 61 14.16 -9.45 -8.41
C THR A 61 15.35 -8.64 -7.88
N SER A 62 15.13 -7.87 -6.81
CA SER A 62 16.18 -7.12 -6.15
C SER A 62 15.95 -7.16 -4.65
N LEU A 63 16.86 -7.82 -3.92
CA LEU A 63 16.81 -7.91 -2.47
C LEU A 63 16.76 -6.52 -1.80
N GLU A 64 17.41 -5.53 -2.40
CA GLU A 64 17.36 -4.14 -1.93
C GLU A 64 15.93 -3.56 -2.05
N GLN A 65 15.27 -3.78 -3.19
CA GLN A 65 13.90 -3.31 -3.42
C GLN A 65 12.90 -4.08 -2.52
N ASP A 66 13.12 -5.38 -2.36
CA ASP A 66 12.34 -6.25 -1.48
C ASP A 66 12.42 -5.76 -0.03
N SER A 67 13.64 -5.50 0.46
CA SER A 67 13.88 -4.93 1.79
C SER A 67 13.23 -3.56 1.97
N GLU A 68 13.36 -2.66 0.98
CA GLU A 68 12.78 -1.33 1.07
C GLU A 68 11.24 -1.38 1.12
N LEU A 69 10.62 -2.26 0.32
CA LEU A 69 9.18 -2.47 0.35
C LEU A 69 8.73 -3.08 1.67
N SER A 70 9.47 -4.06 2.20
CA SER A 70 9.20 -4.65 3.52
C SER A 70 9.13 -3.58 4.62
N LEU A 71 10.13 -2.70 4.66
CA LEU A 71 10.19 -1.60 5.63
C LEU A 71 9.06 -0.60 5.42
N LEU A 72 8.83 -0.13 4.19
CA LEU A 72 7.78 0.85 3.88
C LEU A 72 6.38 0.37 4.30
N TRP A 73 6.05 -0.88 3.99
CA TRP A 73 4.74 -1.45 4.35
C TRP A 73 4.63 -1.72 5.86
N THR A 74 5.73 -2.05 6.52
CA THR A 74 5.79 -2.19 7.99
C THR A 74 5.61 -0.85 8.69
N GLU A 75 6.31 0.21 8.29
CA GLU A 75 6.15 1.54 8.86
C GLU A 75 4.75 2.10 8.64
N LEU A 76 4.18 1.88 7.45
CA LEU A 76 2.79 2.24 7.17
C LEU A 76 1.82 1.49 8.10
N SER A 77 2.10 0.23 8.43
CA SER A 77 1.26 -0.53 9.37
C SER A 77 1.18 0.15 10.74
N PHE A 78 2.32 0.60 11.30
CA PHE A 78 2.34 1.27 12.59
C PHE A 78 1.55 2.58 12.56
N LYS A 79 1.75 3.41 11.54
CA LYS A 79 1.03 4.69 11.40
C LYS A 79 -0.47 4.50 11.26
N LEU A 80 -0.91 3.44 10.60
CA LEU A 80 -2.34 3.14 10.47
C LEU A 80 -2.91 2.60 11.77
N ASP A 81 -2.14 1.86 12.55
CA ASP A 81 -2.56 1.36 13.87
C ASP A 81 -2.71 2.52 14.88
N ASP A 82 -1.77 3.46 14.89
CA ASP A 82 -1.84 4.69 15.71
C ASP A 82 -3.08 5.54 15.38
N LEU A 83 -3.56 5.46 14.13
CA LEU A 83 -4.80 6.12 13.69
C LEU A 83 -6.06 5.32 14.04
N GLY A 84 -5.96 4.14 14.65
CA GLY A 84 -7.08 3.25 14.97
C GLY A 84 -7.60 2.44 13.78
N LEU A 85 -6.79 2.27 12.73
CA LEU A 85 -7.14 1.52 11.51
C LEU A 85 -6.59 0.08 11.57
N ASN A 86 -6.72 -0.58 12.72
CA ASN A 86 -5.99 -1.80 13.10
C ASN A 86 -6.14 -2.95 12.07
N LYS A 87 -7.33 -3.10 11.46
CA LYS A 87 -7.53 -4.12 10.41
C LYS A 87 -6.74 -3.82 9.14
N LEU A 88 -6.60 -2.56 8.77
CA LEU A 88 -5.82 -2.13 7.62
C LEU A 88 -4.32 -2.18 7.96
N ALA A 89 -3.94 -1.74 9.16
CA ALA A 89 -2.59 -1.86 9.69
C ALA A 89 -2.09 -3.31 9.63
N LYS A 90 -2.87 -4.27 10.15
CA LYS A 90 -2.52 -5.70 10.09
C LYS A 90 -2.28 -6.20 8.66
N ARG A 91 -3.07 -5.73 7.69
CA ARG A 91 -2.87 -6.09 6.27
C ARG A 91 -1.57 -5.50 5.71
N CYS A 92 -1.27 -4.25 6.02
CA CYS A 92 0.01 -3.63 5.66
C CYS A 92 1.19 -4.35 6.30
N HIS A 93 1.07 -4.80 7.55
CA HIS A 93 2.12 -5.57 8.23
C HIS A 93 2.38 -6.92 7.56
N ILE A 94 1.32 -7.67 7.24
CA ILE A 94 1.42 -8.93 6.48
C ILE A 94 2.10 -8.68 5.12
N THR A 95 1.78 -7.58 4.45
CA THR A 95 2.47 -7.18 3.22
C THR A 95 3.95 -6.87 3.44
N GLY A 96 4.32 -6.21 4.54
CA GLY A 96 5.71 -6.00 4.89
C GLY A 96 6.47 -7.32 5.02
N ILE A 97 5.89 -8.28 5.74
CA ILE A 97 6.45 -9.63 5.87
C ILE A 97 6.56 -10.32 4.50
N TYR A 98 5.54 -10.19 3.64
CA TYR A 98 5.58 -10.78 2.30
C TYR A 98 6.80 -10.29 1.49
N TRP A 99 7.09 -8.99 1.51
CA TRP A 99 8.24 -8.44 0.80
C TRP A 99 9.59 -8.87 1.37
N SER A 100 9.65 -9.47 2.56
CA SER A 100 10.90 -10.06 3.07
C SER A 100 11.29 -11.37 2.39
N ASP A 101 10.35 -12.04 1.72
CA ASP A 101 10.58 -13.26 0.91
C ASP A 101 9.50 -13.39 -0.21
N PRO A 102 9.57 -12.57 -1.26
CA PRO A 102 8.52 -12.49 -2.28
C PRO A 102 8.71 -13.55 -3.37
N SER A 103 8.11 -14.74 -3.21
CA SER A 103 8.32 -15.87 -4.13
C SER A 103 7.09 -16.38 -4.89
N GLN A 104 5.94 -15.68 -4.92
CA GLN A 104 4.68 -16.31 -5.35
C GLN A 104 3.69 -15.46 -6.17
N LEU A 105 4.07 -14.32 -6.76
CA LEU A 105 3.13 -13.51 -7.58
C LEU A 105 3.19 -13.88 -9.06
N ASP A 106 2.06 -14.32 -9.60
CA ASP A 106 1.89 -14.50 -11.05
C ASP A 106 1.65 -13.18 -11.77
N ARG A 107 1.75 -13.19 -13.11
CA ARG A 107 1.65 -11.98 -13.95
C ARG A 107 0.26 -11.36 -13.97
N ASP A 108 -0.77 -12.19 -14.11
CA ASP A 108 -2.17 -11.75 -14.21
C ASP A 108 -2.61 -10.98 -12.95
N PHE A 109 -2.04 -11.37 -11.81
CA PHE A 109 -2.23 -10.68 -10.56
C PHE A 109 -1.53 -9.31 -10.51
N LEU A 110 -0.27 -9.22 -10.98
CA LEU A 110 0.49 -7.97 -10.98
C LEU A 110 -0.20 -6.86 -11.80
N ASP A 111 -0.84 -7.21 -12.91
CA ASP A 111 -1.59 -6.25 -13.74
C ASP A 111 -2.82 -5.68 -13.01
N LYS A 112 -3.61 -6.53 -12.35
CA LYS A 112 -4.78 -6.10 -11.57
C LYS A 112 -4.37 -5.26 -10.36
N ALA A 113 -3.23 -5.59 -9.74
CA ALA A 113 -2.66 -4.84 -8.65
C ALA A 113 -2.29 -3.41 -9.06
N GLU A 114 -1.66 -3.24 -10.23
CA GLU A 114 -1.22 -1.94 -10.72
C GLU A 114 -2.37 -0.93 -10.87
N VAL A 115 -3.52 -1.37 -11.39
CA VAL A 115 -4.72 -0.53 -11.51
C VAL A 115 -5.20 -0.07 -10.14
N GLY A 116 -5.29 -0.99 -9.17
CA GLY A 116 -5.72 -0.68 -7.80
C GLY A 116 -4.78 0.27 -7.07
N LEU A 117 -3.46 0.06 -7.24
CA LEU A 117 -2.41 0.92 -6.69
C LEU A 117 -2.53 2.36 -7.23
N SER A 118 -2.65 2.52 -8.54
CA SER A 118 -2.78 3.84 -9.19
C SER A 118 -4.00 4.62 -8.69
N ASP A 119 -5.11 3.93 -8.49
CA ASP A 119 -6.35 4.52 -7.95
C ASP A 119 -6.19 5.02 -6.52
N ILE A 120 -5.51 4.25 -5.67
CA ILE A 120 -5.23 4.60 -4.27
C ILE A 120 -4.33 5.84 -4.21
N GLU A 121 -3.27 5.86 -5.03
CA GLU A 121 -2.35 7.01 -5.09
C GLU A 121 -3.10 8.29 -5.47
N ARG A 122 -3.96 8.21 -6.50
CA ARG A 122 -4.78 9.34 -6.95
C ARG A 122 -5.69 9.84 -5.83
N LEU A 123 -6.40 8.95 -5.13
CA LEU A 123 -7.29 9.33 -4.03
C LEU A 123 -6.51 9.93 -2.85
N ALA A 124 -5.32 9.41 -2.55
CA ALA A 124 -4.50 9.93 -1.46
C ALA A 124 -3.99 11.34 -1.76
N LYS A 125 -3.58 11.59 -3.01
CA LYS A 125 -3.20 12.93 -3.50
C LYS A 125 -4.36 13.92 -3.41
N LEU A 126 -5.57 13.53 -3.81
CA LEU A 126 -6.76 14.38 -3.71
C LEU A 126 -7.04 14.78 -2.25
N ASN A 127 -6.97 13.83 -1.31
CA ASN A 127 -7.12 14.14 0.12
C ASN A 127 -6.06 15.13 0.62
N LEU A 128 -4.81 15.02 0.15
CA LEU A 128 -3.74 15.95 0.52
C LEU A 128 -3.93 17.35 -0.08
N GLN A 129 -4.49 17.45 -1.28
CA GLN A 129 -4.80 18.74 -1.92
C GLN A 129 -5.88 19.50 -1.16
N GLU A 130 -6.90 18.81 -0.64
CA GLU A 130 -7.95 19.42 0.19
C GLU A 130 -7.45 19.92 1.57
N LEU A 131 -6.21 19.60 1.95
CA LEU A 131 -5.58 20.00 3.22
C LEU A 131 -4.64 21.21 3.08
N ASN A 132 -4.37 21.66 1.86
CA ASN A 132 -3.57 22.83 1.57
C ASN A 132 -4.49 24.02 1.27
#